data_AF-A0A0W0TET0-F1
#
_entry.id   AF-A0A0W0TET0-F1
#
_cell.length_a   1.000
_cell.length_b   1.000
_cell.length_c   1.000
_cell.angle_alpha   90.00
_cell.angle_beta   90.00
_cell.angle_gamma   90.00
#
_symmetry.space_group_name_H-M   'P 1'
#
loop_
_entity.id
_entity.type
_entity.pdbx_description
1 polymer ?
#
loop_
_entity_poly.entity_id
_entity_poly.type
_entity_poly.pdbx_seq_one_letter_code
_entity_poly.pdbx_strand_id
1 'polypeptide(L)'
;MHSPTKDDHISHLLKHSGAGFKLASDENGTFLRSKLFADEEAAREILAEINSKMQLAFIDVETDPGGSGWYITYNASQAVKNHFASEDMSLERQPKP
;
A
#
# COMPACT_ATOMS: atom_id res chain seq x y z
N MET A 1 -4.54 -20.96 -18.21
CA MET A 1 -3.84 -20.72 -16.93
C MET A 1 -3.28 -19.31 -16.98
N HIS A 2 -3.88 -18.35 -16.27
CA HIS A 2 -3.34 -16.99 -16.23
C HIS A 2 -2.08 -17.00 -15.38
N SER A 3 -0.94 -16.67 -15.98
CA SER A 3 0.28 -16.43 -15.22
C SER A 3 0.09 -15.16 -14.41
N PRO A 4 0.52 -15.12 -13.13
CA PRO A 4 0.44 -13.90 -12.33
C PRO A 4 1.20 -12.79 -13.05
N THR A 5 0.54 -11.64 -13.19
CA THR A 5 1.16 -10.46 -13.81
C THR A 5 2.13 -9.83 -12.81
N LYS A 6 3.01 -8.95 -13.31
CA LYS A 6 3.89 -8.16 -12.44
C LYS A 6 3.07 -7.37 -11.40
N ASP A 7 1.91 -6.85 -11.79
CA ASP A 7 1.00 -6.13 -10.89
C ASP A 7 0.44 -7.03 -9.77
N ASP A 8 0.13 -8.29 -10.08
CA ASP A 8 -0.32 -9.28 -9.09
C ASP A 8 0.78 -9.53 -8.04
N HIS A 9 2.02 -9.72 -8.49
CA HIS A 9 3.19 -9.84 -7.60
C HIS A 9 3.43 -8.58 -6.75
N ILE A 10 3.28 -7.38 -7.32
CA ILE A 10 3.41 -6.13 -6.58
C ILE A 10 2.33 -6.06 -5.49
N SER A 11 1.07 -6.34 -5.84
CA SER A 11 -0.02 -6.31 -4.86
C SER A 11 0.19 -7.33 -3.73
N HIS A 12 0.64 -8.54 -4.07
CA HIS A 12 0.97 -9.57 -3.09
C HIS A 12 2.12 -9.11 -2.17
N LEU A 13 3.21 -8.60 -2.74
CA LEU A 13 4.34 -8.07 -2.00
C LEU A 13 3.90 -6.99 -0.99
N LEU A 14 3.13 -6.01 -1.46
CA LEU A 14 2.67 -4.89 -0.63
C LEU A 14 1.71 -5.34 0.48
N LYS A 15 0.80 -6.28 0.22
CA LYS A 15 -0.10 -6.85 1.23
C LYS A 15 0.66 -7.61 2.32
N HIS A 16 1.73 -8.30 1.95
CA HIS A 16 2.56 -9.11 2.86
C HIS A 16 3.77 -8.37 3.44
N SER A 17 4.02 -7.11 3.06
CA SER A 17 5.16 -6.30 3.51
C SER A 17 5.07 -5.82 4.97
N GLY A 18 3.96 -6.07 5.68
CA GLY A 18 3.73 -5.56 7.03
C GLY A 18 3.46 -4.04 7.10
N ALA A 19 3.58 -3.33 5.97
CA ALA A 19 3.29 -1.91 5.85
C ALA A 19 1.79 -1.59 5.95
N GLY A 20 0.91 -2.55 5.62
CA GLY A 20 -0.54 -2.36 5.68
C GLY A 20 -1.04 -1.30 4.70
N PHE A 21 -0.58 -1.38 3.44
CA PHE A 21 -1.02 -0.47 2.38
C PHE A 21 -2.52 -0.49 2.18
N LYS A 22 -3.10 0.69 2.03
CA LYS A 22 -4.50 0.94 1.70
C LYS A 22 -4.60 1.93 0.56
N LEU A 23 -5.72 1.89 -0.14
CA LEU A 23 -6.03 2.88 -1.16
C LEU A 23 -6.32 4.23 -0.49
N ALA A 24 -5.62 5.27 -0.93
CA ALA A 24 -5.83 6.65 -0.53
C ALA A 24 -6.08 7.50 -1.77
N SER A 25 -6.82 8.59 -1.62
CA SER A 25 -7.10 9.54 -2.70
C SER A 25 -6.86 10.95 -2.22
N ASP A 26 -6.20 11.76 -3.05
CA ASP A 26 -6.02 13.19 -2.85
C ASP A 26 -6.45 13.97 -4.11
N GLU A 27 -6.09 15.25 -4.17
CA GLU A 27 -6.32 16.13 -5.32
C GLU A 27 -5.57 15.72 -6.61
N ASN A 28 -4.49 14.94 -6.48
CA ASN A 28 -3.66 14.45 -7.59
C ASN A 28 -4.12 13.06 -8.09
N GLY A 29 -4.99 12.39 -7.34
CA GLY A 29 -5.63 11.14 -7.72
C GLY A 29 -5.52 10.08 -6.65
N THR A 30 -5.61 8.83 -7.05
CA THR A 30 -5.56 7.68 -6.13
C THR A 30 -4.16 7.12 -6.05
N PHE A 31 -3.70 6.73 -4.87
CA PHE A 31 -2.40 6.11 -4.61
C PHE A 31 -2.52 5.10 -3.46
N LEU A 32 -1.44 4.34 -3.18
CA LEU A 32 -1.38 3.46 -2.03
C LEU A 32 -0.64 4.16 -0.90
N ARG A 33 -1.20 4.12 0.31
CA ARG A 33 -0.59 4.65 1.53
C ARG A 33 -0.50 3.55 2.58
N SER A 34 0.64 3.38 3.21
CA SER A 34 0.82 2.45 4.33
C SER A 34 0.09 2.92 5.59
N LYS A 35 0.15 2.08 6.64
CA LYS A 35 -0.11 2.53 8.01
C LYS A 35 0.88 3.64 8.41
N LEU A 36 0.51 4.38 9.44
CA LEU A 36 1.39 5.36 10.08
C LEU A 36 2.44 4.64 10.93
N PHE A 37 3.70 5.04 10.76
CA PHE A 37 4.84 4.63 11.55
C PHE A 37 5.24 5.79 12.48
N ALA A 38 5.61 5.48 13.72
CA ALA A 38 6.10 6.49 14.65
C ALA A 38 7.49 7.02 14.23
N ASP A 39 8.31 6.14 13.65
CA ASP A 39 9.72 6.41 13.30
C ASP A 39 9.94 6.34 11.79
N GLU A 40 10.70 7.29 11.25
CA GLU A 40 11.10 7.31 9.84
C GLU A 40 11.91 6.06 9.48
N GLU A 41 12.82 5.65 10.36
CA GLU A 41 13.67 4.47 10.17
C GLU A 41 12.83 3.20 9.98
N ALA A 42 11.79 3.01 10.79
CA ALA A 42 10.89 1.87 10.66
C ALA A 42 10.15 1.86 9.31
N ALA A 43 9.72 3.02 8.81
CA ALA A 43 9.13 3.14 7.48
C ALA A 43 10.16 2.84 6.37
N ARG A 44 11.40 3.33 6.51
CA ARG A 44 12.49 3.07 5.57
C ARG A 44 12.95 1.62 5.55
N GLU A 45 12.97 0.93 6.69
CA GLU A 45 13.31 -0.50 6.76
C GLU A 45 12.30 -1.34 5.97
N ILE A 46 11.01 -1.06 6.13
CA ILE A 46 9.95 -1.71 5.36
C ILE A 46 10.08 -1.39 3.87
N LEU A 47 10.36 -0.13 3.52
CA LEU A 47 10.61 0.26 2.12
C LEU A 47 11.83 -0.47 1.54
N ALA A 48 12.91 -0.62 2.30
CA ALA A 48 14.10 -1.35 1.90
C ALA A 48 13.79 -2.84 1.69
N GLU A 49 12.96 -3.45 2.54
CA GLU A 49 12.52 -4.84 2.38
C GLU A 49 11.70 -5.03 1.09
N ILE A 50 10.78 -4.10 0.80
CA ILE A 50 9.99 -4.10 -0.44
C ILE A 50 10.94 -3.99 -1.65
N ASN A 51 11.86 -3.02 -1.63
CA ASN A 51 12.82 -2.79 -2.71
C ASN A 51 13.82 -3.95 -2.89
N SER A 52 14.16 -4.67 -1.82
CA SER A 52 14.98 -5.87 -1.89
C SER A 52 14.29 -7.02 -2.63
N LYS A 53 12.95 -7.07 -2.61
CA LYS A 53 12.16 -8.10 -3.32
C LYS A 53 11.81 -7.65 -4.73
N MET A 54 11.47 -6.37 -4.90
CA MET A 54 11.20 -5.74 -6.18
C MET A 54 11.39 -4.23 -6.08
N GLN A 55 12.28 -3.66 -6.90
CA GLN A 55 12.38 -2.21 -7.01
C GLN A 55 11.09 -1.66 -7.63
N LEU A 56 10.34 -0.90 -6.83
CA LEU A 56 9.17 -0.16 -7.28
C LEU A 56 9.61 1.26 -7.62
N ALA A 57 9.17 1.77 -8.77
CA ALA A 57 9.32 3.19 -9.09
C ALA A 57 8.19 3.97 -8.42
N PHE A 58 8.42 5.23 -8.02
CA PHE A 58 7.39 6.11 -7.43
C PHE A 58 6.81 5.62 -6.09
N ILE A 59 7.64 4.92 -5.30
CA ILE A 59 7.40 4.62 -3.89
C ILE A 59 8.34 5.47 -3.04
N ASP A 60 7.83 6.10 -1.99
CA ASP A 60 8.63 6.97 -1.11
C ASP A 60 8.09 6.99 0.33
N VAL A 61 8.86 7.55 1.27
CA VAL A 61 8.47 7.73 2.67
C VAL A 61 8.18 9.20 2.91
N GLU A 62 6.94 9.50 3.25
CA GLU A 62 6.46 10.86 3.48
C GLU A 62 6.07 11.05 4.94
N THR A 63 6.31 12.26 5.47
CA THR A 63 5.83 12.64 6.79
C THR A 63 4.34 12.92 6.75
N ASP A 64 3.62 12.52 7.79
CA ASP A 64 2.24 12.90 7.95
C ASP A 64 2.10 14.43 8.09
N PRO A 65 1.15 15.07 7.39
CA PRO A 65 0.97 16.52 7.44
C PRO A 65 0.62 17.04 8.84
N GLY A 66 0.11 16.19 9.73
CA GLY A 66 -0.09 16.50 11.15
C GLY A 66 1.15 16.31 12.02
N GLY A 67 2.31 15.99 11.43
CA GLY A 67 3.58 15.78 12.12
C GLY A 67 3.58 14.58 13.07
N SER A 68 2.60 13.69 12.93
CA SER A 68 2.33 12.61 13.89
C SER A 68 3.05 11.30 13.56
N GLY A 69 3.80 11.25 12.47
CA GLY A 69 4.56 10.08 12.05
C GLY A 69 4.92 10.10 10.57
N TRP A 70 5.21 8.93 10.05
CA TRP A 70 5.65 8.69 8.68
C TRP A 70 4.81 7.61 8.02
N TYR A 71 4.61 7.70 6.72
CA TYR A 71 3.96 6.65 5.94
C TYR A 71 4.70 6.46 4.62
N ILE A 72 4.52 5.29 4.02
CA ILE A 72 5.05 4.95 2.72
C ILE A 72 3.93 5.22 1.71
N THR A 73 4.19 6.03 0.70
CA THR A 73 3.27 6.22 -0.43
C THR A 73 3.80 5.53 -1.66
N TYR A 74 2.88 5.03 -2.48
CA TYR A 74 3.22 4.41 -3.74
C TYR A 74 2.19 4.78 -4.81
N ASN A 75 2.64 5.49 -5.84
CA ASN A 75 1.79 5.78 -6.99
C ASN A 75 1.78 4.59 -7.96
N ALA A 76 1.01 3.57 -7.59
CA ALA A 76 0.93 2.31 -8.33
C ALA A 76 0.16 2.44 -9.65
N SER A 77 0.28 1.42 -10.50
CA SER A 77 -0.60 1.25 -11.66
C SER A 77 -2.07 1.04 -11.22
N GLN A 78 -3.02 1.32 -12.11
CA GLN A 78 -4.44 1.08 -11.83
C GLN A 78 -4.74 -0.40 -11.53
N ALA A 79 -4.02 -1.32 -12.17
CA ALA A 79 -4.12 -2.75 -11.90
C ALA A 79 -3.80 -3.07 -10.43
N VAL A 80 -2.65 -2.61 -9.92
CA VAL A 80 -2.29 -2.78 -8.51
C VAL A 80 -3.33 -2.13 -7.60
N LYS A 81 -3.74 -0.88 -7.87
CA LYS A 81 -4.77 -0.17 -7.08
C LYS A 81 -6.08 -0.95 -6.99
N ASN A 82 -6.52 -1.61 -8.06
CA ASN A 82 -7.74 -2.43 -8.05
C ASN A 82 -7.65 -3.60 -7.05
N HIS A 83 -6.48 -4.21 -6.84
CA HIS A 83 -6.31 -5.26 -5.82
C HIS A 83 -6.49 -4.75 -4.39
N PHE A 84 -6.30 -3.45 -4.14
CA PHE A 84 -6.52 -2.80 -2.85
C PHE A 84 -7.92 -2.18 -2.74
N ALA A 85 -8.49 -1.71 -3.85
CA ALA A 85 -9.85 -1.18 -3.91
C ALA A 85 -10.92 -2.24 -3.57
N SER A 86 -10.67 -3.51 -3.92
CA SER A 86 -11.60 -4.60 -3.65
C SER A 86 -11.68 -5.03 -2.18
N GLU A 87 -10.75 -4.63 -1.31
CA GLU A 87 -10.80 -5.00 0.12
C GLU A 87 -11.78 -4.15 0.94
N ASP A 88 -12.19 -2.97 0.45
CA ASP A 88 -13.21 -2.14 1.11
C ASP A 88 -14.66 -2.58 0.80
N MET A 89 -14.84 -3.57 -0.09
CA MET A 89 -16.14 -4.09 -0.51
C MET A 89 -16.44 -5.53 -0.08
N SER A 90 -15.68 -6.10 0.86
CA SER A 90 -16.23 -7.18 1.69
C SER A 90 -16.92 -6.56 2.91
N LEU A 91 -18.07 -5.94 2.63
CA LEU A 91 -19.15 -5.80 3.60
C LEU A 91 -19.31 -7.15 4.33
N GLU A 92 -18.85 -7.20 5.57
CA GLU A 92 -19.41 -8.09 6.58
C GLU A 92 -20.91 -7.84 6.60
N ARG A 93 -21.65 -8.63 5.82
CA ARG A 93 -23.11 -8.61 5.81
C ARG A 93 -23.58 -9.11 7.17
N GLN A 94 -23.98 -8.15 8.01
CA GLN A 94 -24.96 -8.21 9.12
C GLN A 94 -24.91 -9.43 10.07
N PRO A 95 -24.83 -9.23 11.40
CA PRO A 95 -25.35 -10.23 12.31
C PRO A 95 -26.88 -10.29 12.18
N LYS A 96 -27.42 -11.43 11.72
CA LYS A 96 -28.75 -11.92 12.15
C LYS A 96 -28.54 -12.51 13.54
N PRO A 97 -29.35 -12.16 14.55
CA PRO A 97 -30.74 -12.62 14.66
C PRO A 97 -31.77 -11.54 15.03
#